data_AF-A0FJ18-F1
#
_entry.id   AF-A0FJ18-F1
#
_cell.length_a   1.000
_cell.length_b   1.000
_cell.length_c   1.000
_cell.angle_alpha   90.00
_cell.angle_beta   90.00
_cell.angle_gamma   90.00
#
_symmetry.space_group_name_H-M   'P 1'
#
loop_
_entity.id
_entity.type
_entity.pdbx_description
1 polymer ?
#
loop_
_entity_poly.entity_id
_entity_poly.type
_entity_poly.pdbx_seq_one_letter_code
_entity_poly.pdbx_strand_id
1 'polypeptide(L)' 'SYKSQYLNNGPQRIGRKYKKVRSMAYTDETFKTREAIQHESGILGPLLYGEVGDTLL' A
#
# COMPACT_ATOMS: atom_id res chain seq x y z
N SER A 1 -10.99 24.76 6.94
CA SER A 1 -11.69 24.00 8.01
C SER A 1 -12.51 22.80 7.51
N TYR A 2 -12.21 22.22 6.35
CA TYR A 2 -12.78 20.92 5.93
C TYR A 2 -11.81 19.76 6.19
N LYS A 3 -10.51 20.00 5.93
CA LYS A 3 -9.39 19.08 6.17
C LYS A 3 -9.35 18.45 7.58
N SER A 4 -9.66 19.24 8.62
CA SER A 4 -9.67 18.77 10.02
C SER A 4 -10.75 17.70 10.27
N GLN A 5 -11.86 17.72 9.53
CA GLN A 5 -12.94 16.74 9.68
C GLN A 5 -12.50 15.33 9.27
N TYR A 6 -11.54 15.23 8.34
CA TYR A 6 -11.02 13.96 7.83
C TYR A 6 -9.73 13.52 8.52
N LEU A 7 -8.85 14.47 8.87
CA LEU A 7 -7.51 14.13 9.33
C LEU A 7 -7.34 14.06 10.84
N ASN A 8 -8.20 14.75 11.59
CA ASN A 8 -8.09 14.82 13.04
C ASN A 8 -9.00 13.79 13.71
N ASN A 9 -8.51 13.22 14.80
CA ASN A 9 -9.29 12.31 15.62
C ASN A 9 -10.33 13.10 16.43
N GLY A 10 -11.42 12.45 16.83
CA GLY A 10 -12.43 13.02 17.70
C GLY A 10 -13.31 11.94 18.34
N PRO A 11 -14.26 12.33 19.21
CA PRO A 11 -15.08 11.38 19.97
C PRO A 11 -15.84 10.36 19.11
N GLN A 12 -16.17 10.74 17.86
CA GLN A 12 -16.85 9.90 16.88
C GLN A 12 -16.09 9.83 15.54
N ARG A 13 -14.79 10.17 15.53
CA ARG A 13 -13.98 10.20 14.30
C ARG A 13 -12.64 9.52 14.53
N ILE A 14 -12.37 8.49 13.74
CA ILE A 14 -11.10 7.73 13.78
C ILE A 14 -9.92 8.61 13.33
N GLY A 15 -10.16 9.59 12.46
CA GLY A 15 -9.14 10.52 11.95
C GLY A 15 -8.43 9.99 10.71
N ARG A 16 -7.13 10.27 10.55
CA ARG A 16 -6.40 9.98 9.29
C ARG A 16 -5.87 8.55 9.15
N LYS A 17 -5.80 7.77 10.23
CA LYS A 17 -5.14 6.44 10.24
C LYS A 17 -6.18 5.34 10.33
N TYR A 18 -6.20 4.46 9.33
CA TYR A 18 -7.11 3.31 9.25
C TYR A 18 -6.32 2.02 9.08
N LYS A 19 -6.81 0.93 9.66
CA LYS A 19 -6.29 -0.40 9.40
C LYS A 19 -6.75 -0.84 8.01
N LYS A 20 -5.78 -1.10 7.13
CA LYS A 20 -6.00 -1.62 5.78
C LYS A 20 -5.02 -2.77 5.52
N VAL A 21 -5.32 -3.57 4.51
CA VAL A 21 -4.41 -4.61 3.98
C VAL A 21 -3.93 -4.15 2.60
N ARG A 22 -2.68 -4.44 2.28
CA ARG A 22 -2.09 -4.14 0.96
C ARG A 22 -1.21 -5.30 0.50
N SER A 23 -1.09 -5.46 -0.82
CA SER A 23 -0.11 -6.35 -1.42
C SER A 23 1.30 -5.78 -1.24
N MET A 24 2.28 -6.64 -0.96
CA MET A 24 3.69 -6.28 -0.83
C MET A 24 4.53 -7.29 -1.60
N ALA A 25 5.57 -6.81 -2.29
CA ALA A 25 6.59 -7.67 -2.87
C ALA A 25 7.59 -8.10 -1.78
N TYR A 26 7.96 -9.37 -1.84
CA TYR A 26 8.96 -9.99 -0.98
C TYR A 26 10.09 -10.51 -1.86
N THR A 27 11.30 -10.53 -1.32
CA THR A 27 12.51 -10.90 -2.08
C THR A 27 12.57 -12.39 -2.39
N ASP A 28 11.82 -13.19 -1.65
CA ASP A 28 11.81 -14.65 -1.76
C ASP A 28 10.49 -15.24 -1.26
N GLU A 29 10.34 -16.53 -1.51
CA GLU A 29 9.23 -17.41 -1.13
C GLU A 29 9.07 -17.61 0.38
N THR A 30 10.00 -17.13 1.22
CA THR A 30 9.89 -17.22 2.69
C THR A 30 9.05 -16.09 3.29
N PHE A 31 8.75 -15.04 2.51
CA PHE A 31 7.99 -13.86 2.93
C PHE A 31 8.58 -13.13 4.15
N LYS A 32 9.89 -13.24 4.37
CA LYS A 32 10.57 -12.60 5.52
C LYS A 32 11.06 -11.20 5.19
N THR A 33 11.63 -11.03 4.00
CA THR A 33 12.26 -9.79 3.59
C THR A 33 11.43 -9.12 2.49
N ARG A 34 11.06 -7.86 2.72
CA ARG A 34 10.26 -7.05 1.78
C ARG A 34 11.17 -6.31 0.83
N GLU A 35 10.71 -6.13 -0.39
CA GLU A 35 11.37 -5.22 -1.33
C GLU A 35 11.17 -3.76 -0.92
N ALA A 36 12.09 -2.89 -1.34
CA ALA A 36 12.01 -1.47 -1.06
C ALA A 36 10.86 -0.83 -1.84
N ILE A 37 9.99 -0.11 -1.13
CA ILE A 37 8.80 0.52 -1.72
C ILE A 37 9.12 1.98 -2.01
N GLN A 38 8.82 2.42 -3.24
CA GLN A 38 8.88 3.83 -3.62
C GLN A 38 7.81 4.62 -2.85
N HIS A 39 8.22 5.71 -2.20
CA HIS A 39 7.30 6.54 -1.42
C HIS A 39 6.14 7.10 -2.28
N GLU A 40 6.42 7.38 -3.55
CA GLU A 40 5.49 7.95 -4.53
C GLU A 40 4.30 7.03 -4.81
N SER A 41 4.47 5.71 -4.71
CA SER A 41 3.41 4.71 -4.95
C SER A 41 2.37 4.64 -3.83
N GLY A 42 2.63 5.25 -2.68
CA GLY A 42 1.69 5.35 -1.56
C GLY A 42 1.20 3.99 -1.04
N ILE A 43 -0.08 3.67 -1.29
CA ILE A 43 -0.74 2.43 -0.82
C ILE A 43 -0.82 1.33 -1.88
N LEU A 44 -0.36 1.60 -3.10
CA LEU A 44 -0.45 0.66 -4.21
C LEU A 44 0.45 -0.56 -3.96
N GLY A 45 0.05 -1.69 -4.55
CA GLY A 45 0.88 -2.90 -4.59
C GLY A 45 2.09 -2.72 -5.51
N PRO A 46 2.93 -3.76 -5.63
CA PRO A 46 4.05 -3.72 -6.57
C PRO A 46 3.55 -3.57 -8.02
N LEU A 47 4.35 -2.90 -8.85
CA LEU A 47 4.09 -2.83 -10.28
C LEU A 47 4.37 -4.21 -10.88
N LEU A 48 3.35 -4.80 -11.51
CA LEU A 48 3.50 -5.98 -12.34
C LEU A 48 3.47 -5.52 -13.81
N TYR A 49 4.48 -5.90 -14.58
CA TYR A 49 4.62 -5.53 -15.99
C TYR A 49 4.98 -6.78 -16.80
N GLY A 50 4.43 -6.89 -18.01
CA GLY A 50 4.73 -7.95 -18.97
C GLY A 50 4.29 -7.54 -20.37
N GLU A 51 4.87 -8.17 -21.39
CA GLU A 51 4.59 -7.91 -22.80
C GLU A 51 3.55 -8.89 -23.37
N VAL A 52 3.08 -8.62 -24.60
CA VAL A 52 2.12 -9.50 -25.28
C VAL A 52 2.77 -10.84 -25.55
N GLY A 53 2.25 -11.90 -24.93
CA GLY A 53 2.79 -13.25 -25.01
C GLY A 53 3.43 -13.74 -23.72
N ASP A 54 3.71 -12.82 -22.77
CA ASP A 54 4.29 -13.19 -21.47
C ASP A 54 3.26 -13.84 -20.55
N THR A 55 3.74 -14.74 -19.70
CA THR A 55 3.02 -15.24 -18.53
C THR A 55 3.80 -14.89 -17.28
N LEU A 56 3.22 -14.04 -16.43
CA LEU A 56 3.80 -13.67 -15.14
C LEU A 56 3.52 -14.77 -14.13
N LEU A 57 4.56 -15.21 -13.42
CA LEU A 57 4.52 -16.23 -12.36
C LEU A 57 4.65 -15.59 -10.97
#